data_AF-A0A1V2YEZ7-F1
#
_entry.id   AF-A0A1V2YEZ7-F1
#
_cell.length_a   1.000
_cell.length_b   1.000
_cell.length_c   1.000
_cell.angle_alpha   90.00
_cell.angle_beta   90.00
_cell.angle_gamma   90.00
#
_symmetry.space_group_name_H-M   'P 1'
#
loop_
_entity.id
_entity.type
_entity.pdbx_description
1 polymer ?
#
loop_
_entity_poly.entity_id
_entity_poly.type
_entity_poly.pdbx_seq_one_letter_code
_entity_poly.pdbx_strand_id
1 'polypeptide(L)'
;MLDIAIIGSGPAGLSAAINGVIRNKSVKVFGNDPTTSYIYKAEKVDNYLGMVGVSGAEMMNQFITHAKEIGVEFHSGKVIEIFPMDGSYTLNVENTFIEAKTIILANGITKDKVLPGENEFLGRGVSYCATCDGPLYRGKTAAIVGDSEMAEEEVNYLAEVCDKVYYVPLYKNLEHIDPKVQIVMDKPVSIGGDEIVNELRLKDGNLNVDGVFIIKESIPTTQLLKGIELDDKAIKVNQFMETNLPGVYAAGDCTGRPFQVAKAVGQGTTAALQAVSYLHKLG
;
A
#
# COMPACT_ATOMS: atom_id res chain seq x y z
N MET A 1 -10.99 16.28 -9.30
CA MET A 1 -10.71 16.31 -7.85
C MET A 1 -11.79 15.52 -7.13
N LEU A 2 -11.38 14.55 -6.31
CA LEU A 2 -12.26 13.72 -5.49
C LEU A 2 -12.61 14.43 -4.18
N ASP A 3 -13.76 14.09 -3.61
CA ASP A 3 -14.08 14.49 -2.24
C ASP A 3 -13.33 13.59 -1.25
N ILE A 4 -13.31 12.27 -1.49
CA ILE A 4 -12.68 11.28 -0.62
C ILE A 4 -11.86 10.28 -1.47
N ALA A 5 -10.54 10.21 -1.23
CA ALA A 5 -9.71 9.11 -1.70
C ALA A 5 -9.49 8.08 -0.59
N ILE A 6 -9.70 6.80 -0.90
CA ILE A 6 -9.60 5.70 0.07
C ILE A 6 -8.45 4.79 -0.35
N ILE A 7 -7.48 4.58 0.55
CA ILE A 7 -6.27 3.81 0.27
C ILE A 7 -6.40 2.43 0.91
N GLY A 8 -6.87 1.46 0.14
CA GLY A 8 -7.06 0.07 0.56
C GLY A 8 -8.46 -0.44 0.23
N SER A 9 -8.52 -1.64 -0.37
CA SER A 9 -9.73 -2.29 -0.85
C SER A 9 -10.26 -3.40 0.08
N GLY A 10 -9.77 -3.44 1.34
CA GLY A 10 -10.24 -4.35 2.37
C GLY A 10 -11.56 -3.90 3.05
N PRO A 11 -12.03 -4.62 4.09
CA PRO A 11 -13.32 -4.34 4.74
C PRO A 11 -13.50 -2.90 5.24
N ALA A 12 -12.44 -2.28 5.78
CA ALA A 12 -12.48 -0.88 6.22
C ALA A 12 -12.70 0.08 5.05
N GLY A 13 -11.94 -0.09 3.97
CA GLY A 13 -12.03 0.77 2.78
C GLY A 13 -13.36 0.61 2.06
N LEU A 14 -13.86 -0.63 1.90
CA LEU A 14 -15.17 -0.89 1.29
C LEU A 14 -16.30 -0.27 2.12
N SER A 15 -16.26 -0.42 3.45
CA SER A 15 -17.25 0.21 4.33
C SER A 15 -17.22 1.74 4.25
N ALA A 16 -16.02 2.34 4.23
CA ALA A 16 -15.85 3.77 4.06
C ALA A 16 -16.39 4.24 2.70
N ALA A 17 -16.11 3.49 1.63
CA ALA A 17 -16.51 3.84 0.27
C ALA A 17 -18.03 3.87 0.10
N ILE A 18 -18.70 2.81 0.56
CA ILE A 18 -20.16 2.71 0.57
C ILE A 18 -20.78 3.92 1.29
N ASN A 19 -20.29 4.24 2.48
CA ASN A 19 -20.83 5.35 3.26
C ASN A 19 -20.54 6.71 2.62
N GLY A 20 -19.40 6.91 1.96
CA GLY A 20 -19.11 8.14 1.22
C GLY A 20 -20.02 8.32 0.01
N VAL A 21 -20.22 7.27 -0.80
CA VAL A 21 -21.09 7.30 -1.98
C VAL A 21 -22.55 7.54 -1.59
N ILE A 22 -23.08 6.87 -0.56
CA ILE A 22 -24.45 7.09 -0.05
C ILE A 22 -24.66 8.55 0.37
N ARG A 23 -23.61 9.26 0.78
CA ARG A 23 -23.65 10.69 1.15
C ARG A 23 -23.36 11.62 -0.03
N ASN A 24 -23.50 11.12 -1.25
CA ASN A 24 -23.31 11.86 -2.50
C ASN A 24 -21.92 12.52 -2.61
N LYS A 25 -20.87 11.82 -2.16
CA LYS A 25 -19.48 12.25 -2.35
C LYS A 25 -18.86 11.54 -3.54
N SER A 26 -17.97 12.24 -4.24
CA SER A 26 -17.10 11.61 -5.22
C SER A 26 -16.01 10.81 -4.50
N VAL A 27 -16.11 9.48 -4.57
CA VAL A 27 -15.25 8.53 -3.84
C VAL A 27 -14.53 7.62 -4.82
N LYS A 28 -13.23 7.39 -4.57
CA LYS A 28 -12.45 6.37 -5.30
C LYS A 28 -11.63 5.53 -4.33
N VAL A 29 -11.68 4.22 -4.50
CA VAL A 29 -10.89 3.24 -3.74
C VAL A 29 -9.67 2.84 -4.56
N PHE A 30 -8.49 3.08 -3.99
CA PHE A 30 -7.19 2.70 -4.54
C PHE A 30 -6.69 1.46 -3.83
N GLY A 31 -6.18 0.48 -4.57
CA GLY A 31 -5.54 -0.69 -3.97
C GLY A 31 -5.46 -1.87 -4.93
N ASN A 32 -4.75 -2.89 -4.47
CA ASN A 32 -4.59 -4.15 -5.19
C ASN A 32 -5.92 -4.91 -5.26
N ASP A 33 -5.92 -5.98 -6.07
CA ASP A 33 -7.04 -6.91 -6.15
C ASP A 33 -7.45 -7.37 -4.72
N PRO A 34 -8.71 -7.15 -4.30
CA PRO A 34 -9.23 -7.60 -3.01
C PRO A 34 -9.02 -9.10 -2.72
N THR A 35 -8.86 -9.93 -3.76
CA THR A 35 -8.57 -11.37 -3.63
C THR A 35 -7.23 -11.66 -2.93
N THR A 36 -6.32 -10.69 -2.93
CA THR A 36 -5.00 -10.81 -2.29
C THR A 36 -5.04 -10.61 -0.77
N SER A 37 -6.15 -10.07 -0.23
CA SER A 37 -6.27 -9.68 1.18
C SER A 37 -6.20 -10.87 2.15
N TYR A 38 -5.73 -10.61 3.39
CA TYR A 38 -5.64 -11.63 4.45
C TYR A 38 -6.99 -12.30 4.73
N ILE A 39 -8.08 -11.54 4.71
CA ILE A 39 -9.42 -12.07 4.95
C ILE A 39 -9.88 -12.97 3.81
N TYR A 40 -9.55 -12.67 2.55
CA TYR A 40 -9.94 -13.52 1.41
C TYR A 40 -9.39 -14.94 1.55
N LYS A 41 -8.19 -15.08 2.14
CA LYS A 41 -7.50 -16.35 2.39
C LYS A 41 -8.06 -17.14 3.59
N ALA A 42 -8.99 -16.58 4.37
CA ALA A 42 -9.54 -17.27 5.54
C ALA A 42 -10.50 -18.40 5.11
N GLU A 43 -10.24 -19.61 5.62
CA GLU A 43 -11.11 -20.78 5.35
C GLU A 43 -12.52 -20.60 5.91
N LYS A 44 -12.65 -19.92 7.06
CA LYS A 44 -13.92 -19.73 7.75
C LYS A 44 -13.92 -18.47 8.63
N VAL A 45 -15.05 -17.77 8.65
CA VAL A 45 -15.29 -16.59 9.48
C VAL A 45 -16.60 -16.76 10.26
N ASP A 46 -16.50 -17.07 11.55
CA ASP A 46 -17.66 -17.34 12.42
C ASP A 46 -18.01 -16.17 13.36
N ASN A 47 -17.24 -15.08 13.32
CA ASN A 47 -17.35 -13.98 14.27
C ASN A 47 -17.77 -12.64 13.63
N TYR A 48 -18.40 -12.69 12.45
CA TYR A 48 -19.04 -11.54 11.82
C TYR A 48 -20.56 -11.67 11.88
N LEU A 49 -21.20 -10.80 12.66
CA LEU A 49 -22.63 -10.85 12.90
C LEU A 49 -23.42 -10.79 11.57
N GLY A 50 -24.33 -11.75 11.38
CA GLY A 50 -25.17 -11.83 10.19
C GLY A 50 -24.61 -12.68 9.04
N MET A 51 -23.35 -13.13 9.12
CA MET A 51 -22.75 -14.03 8.14
C MET A 51 -22.31 -15.33 8.79
N VAL A 52 -23.19 -16.34 8.75
CA VAL A 52 -22.98 -17.62 9.45
C VAL A 52 -22.14 -18.57 8.59
N GLY A 53 -20.98 -18.99 9.11
CA GLY A 53 -20.19 -20.08 8.54
C GLY A 53 -19.61 -19.81 7.15
N VAL A 54 -19.50 -18.54 6.75
CA VAL A 54 -18.95 -18.16 5.45
C VAL A 54 -17.43 -18.27 5.44
N SER A 55 -16.86 -18.59 4.28
CA SER A 55 -15.44 -18.41 4.02
C SER A 55 -15.09 -16.93 3.88
N GLY A 56 -13.81 -16.61 4.00
CA GLY A 56 -13.29 -15.28 3.77
C GLY A 56 -13.49 -14.76 2.35
N ALA A 57 -13.36 -15.64 1.36
CA ALA A 57 -13.62 -15.33 -0.05
C ALA A 57 -15.10 -14.99 -0.29
N GLU A 58 -16.04 -15.78 0.24
CA GLU A 58 -17.48 -15.50 0.15
C GLU A 58 -17.84 -14.17 0.80
N MET A 59 -17.30 -13.89 2.00
CA MET A 59 -17.50 -12.62 2.69
C MET A 59 -17.01 -11.43 1.87
N MET A 60 -15.77 -11.48 1.38
CA MET A 60 -15.20 -10.39 0.58
C MET A 60 -15.95 -10.17 -0.73
N ASN A 61 -16.35 -11.25 -1.41
CA ASN A 61 -17.13 -11.15 -2.65
C ASN A 61 -18.49 -10.48 -2.40
N GLN A 62 -19.15 -10.75 -1.26
CA GLN A 62 -20.37 -10.02 -0.88
C GLN A 62 -20.10 -8.54 -0.63
N PHE A 63 -19.02 -8.17 0.06
CA PHE A 63 -18.66 -6.76 0.28
C PHE A 63 -18.35 -6.01 -1.02
N ILE A 64 -17.58 -6.63 -1.92
CA ILE A 64 -17.23 -6.05 -3.22
C ILE A 64 -18.46 -5.89 -4.09
N THR A 65 -19.35 -6.90 -4.11
CA THR A 65 -20.62 -6.83 -4.87
C THR A 65 -21.47 -5.68 -4.37
N HIS A 66 -21.66 -5.55 -3.05
CA HIS A 66 -22.39 -4.44 -2.45
C HIS A 66 -21.78 -3.07 -2.82
N ALA A 67 -20.46 -2.93 -2.73
CA ALA A 67 -19.77 -1.68 -3.10
C ALA A 67 -19.98 -1.33 -4.58
N LYS A 68 -19.89 -2.32 -5.49
CA LYS A 68 -20.13 -2.13 -6.92
C LYS A 68 -21.59 -1.74 -7.22
N GLU A 69 -22.56 -2.38 -6.58
CA GLU A 69 -23.99 -2.08 -6.76
C GLU A 69 -24.35 -0.65 -6.31
N ILE A 70 -23.66 -0.13 -5.29
CA ILE A 70 -23.82 1.25 -4.82
C ILE A 70 -23.11 2.26 -5.75
N GLY A 71 -22.22 1.81 -6.64
CA GLY A 71 -21.50 2.65 -7.58
C GLY A 71 -20.13 3.15 -7.06
N VAL A 72 -19.49 2.39 -6.15
CA VAL A 72 -18.11 2.69 -5.75
C VAL A 72 -17.16 2.53 -6.94
N GLU A 73 -16.37 3.58 -7.23
CA GLU A 73 -15.31 3.51 -8.22
C GLU A 73 -14.04 2.90 -7.62
N PHE A 74 -13.50 1.89 -8.30
CA PHE A 74 -12.21 1.28 -7.98
C PHE A 74 -11.15 1.74 -8.96
N HIS A 75 -9.93 1.93 -8.46
CA HIS A 75 -8.76 2.18 -9.27
C HIS A 75 -7.69 1.15 -8.89
N SER A 76 -7.34 0.31 -9.87
CA SER A 76 -6.22 -0.61 -9.74
C SER A 76 -4.94 0.20 -9.89
N GLY A 77 -4.05 0.09 -8.90
CA GLY A 77 -2.81 0.84 -8.85
C GLY A 77 -2.42 1.18 -7.43
N LYS A 78 -1.11 1.14 -7.15
CA LYS A 78 -0.54 1.42 -5.84
C LYS A 78 -0.36 2.93 -5.64
N VAL A 79 -0.88 3.43 -4.53
CA VAL A 79 -0.57 4.80 -4.09
C VAL A 79 0.82 4.76 -3.46
N ILE A 80 1.76 5.48 -4.08
CA ILE A 80 3.17 5.48 -3.70
C ILE A 80 3.42 6.54 -2.64
N GLU A 81 2.89 7.75 -2.86
CA GLU A 81 3.08 8.88 -1.97
C GLU A 81 1.87 9.82 -2.04
N ILE A 82 1.57 10.48 -0.92
CA ILE A 82 0.52 11.47 -0.79
C ILE A 82 1.16 12.78 -0.34
N PHE A 83 0.98 13.81 -1.15
CA PHE A 83 1.50 15.15 -0.91
C PHE A 83 0.40 16.07 -0.36
N PRO A 84 0.56 16.64 0.84
CA PRO A 84 -0.31 17.70 1.32
C PRO A 84 -0.22 18.94 0.44
N MET A 85 -1.36 19.51 0.08
CA MET A 85 -1.49 20.76 -0.66
C MET A 85 -2.34 21.74 0.15
N ASP A 86 -2.44 23.00 -0.30
CA ASP A 86 -3.29 23.99 0.36
C ASP A 86 -4.77 23.60 0.18
N GLY A 87 -5.37 23.07 1.26
CA GLY A 87 -6.78 22.64 1.30
C GLY A 87 -7.09 21.30 0.62
N SER A 88 -6.09 20.53 0.18
CA SER A 88 -6.29 19.23 -0.48
C SER A 88 -5.05 18.33 -0.39
N TYR A 89 -5.11 17.18 -1.06
CA TYR A 89 -4.05 16.19 -1.14
C TYR A 89 -3.87 15.72 -2.58
N THR A 90 -2.62 15.56 -3.01
CA THR A 90 -2.27 14.96 -4.30
C THR A 90 -1.67 13.59 -4.07
N LEU A 91 -2.31 12.56 -4.62
CA LEU A 91 -1.86 11.17 -4.58
C LEU A 91 -1.04 10.87 -5.84
N ASN A 92 0.15 10.30 -5.68
CA ASN A 92 0.90 9.67 -6.75
C ASN A 92 0.52 8.19 -6.82
N VAL A 93 -0.20 7.82 -7.88
CA VAL A 93 -0.63 6.46 -8.18
C VAL A 93 0.15 5.98 -9.39
N GLU A 94 1.28 5.30 -9.18
CA GLU A 94 2.13 4.78 -10.26
C GLU A 94 2.41 5.82 -11.38
N ASN A 95 2.89 7.02 -10.99
CA ASN A 95 3.14 8.20 -11.85
C ASN A 95 1.91 8.93 -12.40
N THR A 96 0.70 8.51 -12.02
CA THR A 96 -0.53 9.26 -12.27
C THR A 96 -0.89 10.07 -11.03
N PHE A 97 -1.07 11.38 -11.18
CA PHE A 97 -1.43 12.27 -10.07
C PHE A 97 -2.94 12.45 -9.97
N ILE A 98 -3.50 12.20 -8.79
CA ILE A 98 -4.94 12.36 -8.51
C ILE A 98 -5.11 13.24 -7.29
N GLU A 99 -6.01 14.22 -7.38
CA GLU A 99 -6.30 15.13 -6.26
C GLU A 99 -7.56 14.71 -5.49
N ALA A 100 -7.49 14.81 -4.17
CA ALA A 100 -8.61 14.60 -3.25
C ALA A 100 -8.62 15.63 -2.12
N LYS A 101 -9.81 16.04 -1.68
CA LYS A 101 -9.96 16.94 -0.52
C LYS A 101 -9.71 16.25 0.82
N THR A 102 -10.05 14.96 0.90
CA THR A 102 -9.85 14.14 2.11
C THR A 102 -9.31 12.77 1.76
N ILE A 103 -8.58 12.17 2.71
CA ILE A 103 -7.95 10.86 2.59
C ILE A 103 -8.47 9.94 3.70
N ILE A 104 -8.78 8.69 3.35
CA ILE A 104 -8.99 7.61 4.33
C ILE A 104 -7.96 6.51 4.08
N LEU A 105 -7.02 6.37 5.03
CA LEU A 105 -6.03 5.30 5.02
C LEU A 105 -6.66 4.01 5.54
N ALA A 106 -6.72 2.99 4.69
CA ALA A 106 -7.31 1.68 4.97
C ALA A 106 -6.39 0.54 4.46
N ASN A 107 -5.09 0.79 4.43
CA ASN A 107 -4.05 -0.05 3.81
C ASN A 107 -3.67 -1.30 4.64
N GLY A 108 -4.42 -1.59 5.70
CA GLY A 108 -4.20 -2.77 6.54
C GLY A 108 -2.90 -2.71 7.35
N ILE A 109 -2.34 -3.88 7.65
CA ILE A 109 -1.08 -3.99 8.39
C ILE A 109 0.08 -3.84 7.42
N THR A 110 0.91 -2.81 7.61
CA THR A 110 2.20 -2.71 6.94
C THR A 110 3.22 -3.58 7.69
N LYS A 111 3.95 -4.43 6.96
CA LYS A 111 5.10 -5.14 7.57
C LYS A 111 6.28 -4.16 7.60
N ASP A 112 6.44 -3.45 8.71
CA ASP A 112 7.45 -2.39 8.91
C ASP A 112 8.91 -2.86 8.99
N LYS A 113 9.29 -3.96 8.33
CA LYS A 113 10.72 -4.25 8.17
C LYS A 113 11.24 -3.43 7.01
N VAL A 114 11.47 -2.14 7.26
CA VAL A 114 12.38 -1.33 6.46
C VAL A 114 13.80 -1.82 6.74
N LEU A 115 14.59 -1.97 5.69
CA LEU A 115 16.01 -2.27 5.85
C LEU A 115 16.72 -1.01 6.40
N PRO A 116 17.73 -1.15 7.28
CA PRO A 116 18.66 -0.07 7.54
C PRO A 116 19.17 0.53 6.22
N GLY A 117 19.13 1.86 6.08
CA GLY A 117 19.45 2.59 4.86
C GLY A 117 18.29 2.79 3.88
N GLU A 118 17.19 2.02 3.97
CA GLU A 118 16.06 2.12 3.02
C GLU A 118 15.44 3.53 2.99
N ASN A 119 15.14 4.10 4.15
CA ASN A 119 14.59 5.46 4.26
C ASN A 119 15.60 6.54 3.86
N GLU A 120 16.87 6.33 4.18
CA GLU A 120 17.93 7.31 3.93
C GLU A 120 18.15 7.47 2.42
N PHE A 121 18.18 6.36 1.69
CA PHE A 121 18.45 6.35 0.26
C PHE A 121 17.19 6.40 -0.61
N LEU A 122 16.00 6.57 -0.02
CA LEU A 122 14.75 6.71 -0.77
C LEU A 122 14.82 7.93 -1.71
N GLY A 123 14.61 7.70 -3.02
CA GLY A 123 14.80 8.71 -4.06
C GLY A 123 16.27 9.03 -4.40
N ARG A 124 17.23 8.37 -3.73
CA ARG A 124 18.69 8.47 -3.96
C ARG A 124 19.31 7.10 -4.27
N GLY A 125 18.56 6.25 -4.97
CA GLY A 125 18.97 4.89 -5.30
C GLY A 125 18.03 3.81 -4.76
N VAL A 126 17.14 4.13 -3.81
CA VAL A 126 16.05 3.23 -3.37
C VAL A 126 14.73 3.65 -4.01
N SER A 127 13.98 2.67 -4.52
CA SER A 127 12.65 2.86 -5.12
C SER A 127 11.66 1.76 -4.70
N TYR A 128 10.37 2.10 -4.71
CA TYR A 128 9.25 1.18 -4.45
C TYR A 128 8.44 0.81 -5.69
N CYS A 129 8.79 1.36 -6.85
CA CYS A 129 8.11 1.13 -8.12
C CYS A 129 9.17 1.00 -9.21
N ALA A 130 9.44 -0.23 -9.65
CA ALA A 130 10.48 -0.48 -10.64
C ALA A 130 10.06 0.01 -12.02
N THR A 131 8.79 -0.12 -12.38
CA THR A 131 8.20 0.45 -13.60
C THR A 131 8.28 1.98 -13.65
N CYS A 132 8.26 2.66 -12.49
CA CYS A 132 8.36 4.10 -12.40
C CYS A 132 9.81 4.60 -12.58
N ASP A 133 10.73 4.09 -11.76
CA ASP A 133 12.10 4.62 -11.69
C ASP A 133 13.10 3.81 -12.54
N GLY A 134 12.72 2.62 -13.00
CA GLY A 134 13.56 1.73 -13.81
C GLY A 134 14.21 2.41 -15.02
N PRO A 135 13.55 3.32 -15.77
CA PRO A 135 14.19 4.06 -16.86
C PRO A 135 15.47 4.82 -16.45
N LEU A 136 15.59 5.25 -15.19
CA LEU A 136 16.77 5.93 -14.63
C LEU A 136 17.99 5.01 -14.44
N TYR A 137 17.77 3.69 -14.53
CA TYR A 137 18.76 2.64 -14.36
C TYR A 137 19.11 1.92 -15.67
N ARG A 138 18.76 2.52 -16.82
CA ARG A 138 19.21 2.01 -18.12
C ARG A 138 20.74 1.94 -18.18
N GLY A 139 21.26 0.77 -18.53
CA GLY A 139 22.71 0.51 -18.58
C GLY A 139 23.38 0.37 -17.21
N LYS A 140 22.61 0.22 -16.13
CA LYS A 140 23.10 0.08 -14.76
C LYS A 140 22.82 -1.30 -14.18
N THR A 141 23.38 -1.57 -13.00
CA THR A 141 23.10 -2.77 -12.20
C THR A 141 22.06 -2.47 -11.14
N ALA A 142 20.93 -3.18 -11.14
CA ALA A 142 19.88 -3.04 -10.14
C ALA A 142 19.75 -4.31 -9.28
N ALA A 143 19.39 -4.15 -8.00
CA ALA A 143 18.84 -5.23 -7.19
C ALA A 143 17.36 -4.97 -6.92
N ILE A 144 16.58 -6.03 -6.86
CA ILE A 144 15.17 -6.01 -6.48
C ILE A 144 14.92 -7.01 -5.36
N VAL A 145 14.25 -6.57 -4.30
CA VAL A 145 13.83 -7.38 -3.15
C VAL A 145 12.32 -7.50 -3.18
N GLY A 146 11.80 -8.72 -3.34
CA GLY A 146 10.37 -8.99 -3.49
C GLY A 146 9.82 -9.90 -2.39
N ASP A 147 8.63 -9.61 -1.85
CA ASP A 147 7.97 -10.45 -0.83
C ASP A 147 6.76 -11.25 -1.31
N SER A 148 6.37 -11.08 -2.57
CA SER A 148 5.29 -11.82 -3.22
C SER A 148 5.53 -11.94 -4.73
N GLU A 149 4.71 -12.77 -5.38
CA GLU A 149 4.71 -13.01 -6.83
C GLU A 149 4.48 -11.72 -7.65
N MET A 150 3.81 -10.70 -7.09
CA MET A 150 3.67 -9.39 -7.74
C MET A 150 5.01 -8.73 -8.08
N ALA A 151 6.09 -9.08 -7.37
CA ALA A 151 7.40 -8.55 -7.69
C ALA A 151 7.98 -9.11 -8.99
N GLU A 152 7.54 -10.28 -9.46
CA GLU A 152 8.12 -10.94 -10.64
C GLU A 152 7.93 -10.13 -11.93
N GLU A 153 6.77 -9.49 -12.10
CA GLU A 153 6.52 -8.60 -13.25
C GLU A 153 7.49 -7.40 -13.26
N GLU A 154 7.70 -6.78 -12.09
CA GLU A 154 8.62 -5.65 -11.90
C GLU A 154 10.09 -6.08 -12.09
N VAL A 155 10.44 -7.30 -11.66
CA VAL A 155 11.77 -7.91 -11.90
C VAL A 155 12.04 -8.05 -13.40
N ASN A 156 11.08 -8.60 -14.14
CA ASN A 156 11.21 -8.82 -15.58
C ASN A 156 11.29 -7.50 -16.34
N TYR A 157 10.48 -6.52 -15.95
CA TYR A 157 10.59 -5.17 -16.49
C TYR A 157 12.00 -4.59 -16.31
N LEU A 158 12.60 -4.70 -15.12
CA LEU A 158 13.96 -4.23 -14.90
C LEU A 158 14.98 -4.99 -15.77
N ALA A 159 14.76 -6.27 -16.05
CA ALA A 159 15.65 -7.07 -16.91
C ALA A 159 15.66 -6.60 -18.37
N GLU A 160 14.60 -5.90 -18.82
CA GLU A 160 14.55 -5.24 -20.13
C GLU A 160 15.28 -3.88 -20.14
N VAL A 161 15.42 -3.23 -18.98
CA VAL A 161 15.93 -1.86 -18.86
C VAL A 161 17.40 -1.83 -18.43
N CYS A 162 17.78 -2.62 -17.44
CA CYS A 162 19.09 -2.65 -16.80
C CYS A 162 20.05 -3.62 -17.51
N ASP A 163 21.36 -3.40 -17.37
CA ASP A 163 22.37 -4.33 -17.91
C ASP A 163 22.47 -5.60 -17.07
N LYS A 164 22.20 -5.47 -15.76
CA LYS A 164 22.22 -6.58 -14.82
C LYS A 164 21.17 -6.38 -13.74
N VAL A 165 20.41 -7.43 -13.46
CA VAL A 165 19.40 -7.45 -12.40
C VAL A 165 19.67 -8.60 -11.43
N TYR A 166 19.77 -8.27 -10.16
CA TYR A 166 19.75 -9.24 -9.07
C TYR A 166 18.35 -9.30 -8.46
N TYR A 167 17.79 -10.50 -8.31
CA TYR A 167 16.53 -10.69 -7.62
C TYR A 167 16.72 -11.43 -6.30
N VAL A 168 16.28 -10.81 -5.20
CA VAL A 168 16.31 -11.36 -3.84
C VAL A 168 14.86 -11.68 -3.41
N PRO A 169 14.35 -12.88 -3.67
CA PRO A 169 13.00 -13.26 -3.29
C PRO A 169 12.91 -13.63 -1.80
N LEU A 170 11.88 -13.12 -1.13
CA LEU A 170 11.56 -13.43 0.27
C LEU A 170 10.45 -14.50 0.41
N TYR A 171 10.10 -15.16 -0.69
CA TYR A 171 9.17 -16.28 -0.81
C TYR A 171 9.80 -17.41 -1.66
N LYS A 172 9.14 -18.58 -1.73
CA LYS A 172 9.77 -19.81 -2.25
C LYS A 172 9.38 -20.22 -3.67
N ASN A 173 8.16 -19.91 -4.10
CA ASN A 173 7.61 -20.43 -5.35
C ASN A 173 7.73 -19.35 -6.41
N LEU A 174 8.86 -19.32 -7.11
CA LEU A 174 9.06 -18.44 -8.27
C LEU A 174 8.45 -19.09 -9.50
N GLU A 175 7.76 -18.31 -10.33
CA GLU A 175 7.12 -18.84 -11.53
C GLU A 175 7.77 -18.31 -12.81
N HIS A 176 7.70 -17.00 -13.04
CA HIS A 176 7.96 -16.37 -14.32
C HIS A 176 9.09 -15.33 -14.18
N ILE A 177 10.35 -15.79 -14.16
CA ILE A 177 11.53 -14.91 -14.09
C ILE A 177 12.36 -15.00 -15.37
N ASP A 178 12.72 -13.84 -15.92
CA ASP A 178 13.59 -13.73 -17.10
C ASP A 178 14.95 -14.40 -16.85
N PRO A 179 15.46 -15.25 -17.77
CA PRO A 179 16.74 -15.96 -17.59
C PRO A 179 17.97 -15.07 -17.39
N LYS A 180 17.91 -13.78 -17.76
CA LYS A 180 18.98 -12.81 -17.53
C LYS A 180 19.07 -12.36 -16.07
N VAL A 181 18.02 -12.58 -15.29
CA VAL A 181 17.95 -12.20 -13.88
C VAL A 181 18.78 -13.17 -13.06
N GLN A 182 19.69 -12.63 -12.25
CA GLN A 182 20.46 -13.42 -11.30
C GLN A 182 19.68 -13.55 -9.99
N ILE A 183 19.11 -14.73 -9.74
CA ILE A 183 18.41 -15.02 -8.49
C ILE A 183 19.42 -15.21 -7.35
N VAL A 184 19.21 -14.51 -6.24
CA VAL A 184 20.05 -14.54 -5.04
C VAL A 184 19.19 -14.95 -3.84
N MET A 185 19.29 -16.23 -3.47
CA MET A 185 18.57 -16.80 -2.32
C MET A 185 19.27 -16.47 -1.00
N ASP A 186 19.22 -15.20 -0.59
CA ASP A 186 19.78 -14.71 0.66
C ASP A 186 18.82 -13.71 1.34
N LYS A 187 19.14 -13.26 2.55
CA LYS A 187 18.35 -12.29 3.31
C LYS A 187 19.01 -10.91 3.24
N PRO A 188 18.28 -9.86 2.82
CA PRO A 188 18.80 -8.51 2.86
C PRO A 188 18.97 -8.02 4.31
N VAL A 189 20.09 -7.34 4.57
CA VAL A 189 20.50 -6.85 5.89
C VAL A 189 20.45 -5.32 5.95
N SER A 190 20.97 -4.63 4.94
CA SER A 190 20.98 -3.16 4.88
C SER A 190 21.28 -2.66 3.47
N ILE A 191 20.93 -1.40 3.19
CA ILE A 191 21.28 -0.69 1.95
C ILE A 191 22.36 0.35 2.29
N GLY A 192 23.42 0.38 1.49
CA GLY A 192 24.58 1.24 1.71
C GLY A 192 24.89 2.11 0.50
N GLY A 193 25.60 3.20 0.75
CA GLY A 193 25.93 4.22 -0.22
C GLY A 193 26.65 5.39 0.43
N ASP A 194 27.21 6.27 -0.40
CA ASP A 194 27.69 7.58 0.03
C ASP A 194 26.55 8.60 -0.17
N GLU A 195 26.56 9.38 -1.25
CA GLU A 195 25.45 10.28 -1.60
C GLU A 195 24.25 9.54 -2.22
N ILE A 196 24.54 8.44 -2.92
CA ILE A 196 23.58 7.54 -3.57
C ILE A 196 23.93 6.09 -3.24
N VAL A 197 22.98 5.18 -3.46
CA VAL A 197 23.18 3.73 -3.27
C VAL A 197 24.35 3.22 -4.11
N ASN A 198 25.18 2.38 -3.49
CA ASN A 198 26.21 1.59 -4.19
C ASN A 198 26.21 0.11 -3.78
N GLU A 199 25.49 -0.28 -2.72
CA GLU A 199 25.55 -1.62 -2.15
C GLU A 199 24.21 -2.07 -1.55
N LEU A 200 23.82 -3.33 -1.82
CA LEU A 200 22.85 -4.08 -1.03
C LEU A 200 23.60 -5.15 -0.22
N ARG A 201 23.62 -5.02 1.10
CA ARG A 201 24.21 -6.03 2.00
C ARG A 201 23.19 -7.13 2.27
N LEU A 202 23.65 -8.35 2.11
CA LEU A 202 22.90 -9.57 2.42
C LEU A 202 23.54 -10.25 3.63
N LYS A 203 22.95 -11.34 4.10
CA LYS A 203 23.44 -12.05 5.29
C LYS A 203 24.75 -12.78 4.99
N ASP A 204 24.86 -13.40 3.82
CA ASP A 204 25.97 -14.26 3.44
C ASP A 204 26.81 -13.64 2.29
N GLY A 205 26.57 -12.38 1.92
CA GLY A 205 27.36 -11.64 0.93
C GLY A 205 26.86 -10.21 0.68
N ASN A 206 27.49 -9.50 -0.26
CA ASN A 206 27.09 -8.14 -0.67
C ASN A 206 26.93 -8.06 -2.20
N LEU A 207 26.03 -7.19 -2.67
CA LEU A 207 25.83 -6.89 -4.08
C LEU A 207 26.20 -5.43 -4.35
N ASN A 208 27.12 -5.19 -5.28
CA ASN A 208 27.40 -3.85 -5.80
C ASN A 208 26.32 -3.51 -6.82
N VAL A 209 25.55 -2.46 -6.54
CA VAL A 209 24.38 -2.07 -7.34
C VAL A 209 24.24 -0.56 -7.39
N ASP A 210 23.74 -0.04 -8.50
CA ASP A 210 23.46 1.38 -8.66
C ASP A 210 22.09 1.76 -8.09
N GLY A 211 21.19 0.77 -7.90
CA GLY A 211 19.87 0.96 -7.33
C GLY A 211 19.28 -0.29 -6.68
N VAL A 212 18.43 -0.07 -5.68
CA VAL A 212 17.70 -1.11 -4.94
C VAL A 212 16.21 -0.84 -4.99
N PHE A 213 15.46 -1.76 -5.58
CA PHE A 213 14.02 -1.73 -5.67
C PHE A 213 13.41 -2.63 -4.60
N ILE A 214 12.53 -2.09 -3.77
CA ILE A 214 11.88 -2.83 -2.70
C ILE A 214 10.41 -3.03 -3.07
N ILE A 215 10.08 -4.17 -3.69
CA ILE A 215 8.72 -4.46 -4.13
C ILE A 215 8.04 -5.30 -3.04
N LYS A 216 7.45 -4.60 -2.07
CA LYS A 216 6.62 -5.19 -1.02
C LYS A 216 5.14 -4.94 -1.29
N GLU A 217 4.28 -5.86 -0.86
CA GLU A 217 2.81 -5.69 -0.92
C GLU A 217 2.34 -4.39 -0.23
N SER A 218 3.04 -3.94 0.82
CA SER A 218 2.67 -2.76 1.61
C SER A 218 3.81 -1.75 1.70
N ILE A 219 3.54 -0.47 1.41
CA ILE A 219 4.44 0.65 1.72
C ILE A 219 4.20 1.10 3.17
N PRO A 220 5.25 1.31 3.99
CA PRO A 220 5.10 1.87 5.33
C PRO A 220 4.27 3.15 5.34
N THR A 221 3.30 3.26 6.24
CA THR A 221 2.38 4.41 6.24
C THR A 221 3.09 5.75 6.40
N THR A 222 4.19 5.80 7.16
CA THR A 222 5.00 7.03 7.33
C THR A 222 5.66 7.52 6.05
N GLN A 223 5.84 6.65 5.06
CA GLN A 223 6.32 7.02 3.74
C GLN A 223 5.18 7.39 2.81
N LEU A 224 4.04 6.69 2.92
CA LEU A 224 2.83 7.00 2.15
C LEU A 224 2.35 8.43 2.41
N LEU A 225 2.41 8.90 3.66
CA LEU A 225 2.05 10.26 4.03
C LEU A 225 2.98 10.79 5.13
N LYS A 226 3.92 11.67 4.73
CA LYS A 226 4.90 12.27 5.63
C LYS A 226 4.24 13.06 6.76
N GLY A 227 4.77 12.91 7.97
CA GLY A 227 4.31 13.64 9.16
C GLY A 227 3.13 13.00 9.90
N ILE A 228 2.63 11.84 9.45
CA ILE A 228 1.60 11.10 10.17
C ILE A 228 2.15 10.51 11.48
N GLU A 229 1.42 10.69 12.58
CA GLU A 229 1.78 10.12 13.87
C GLU A 229 1.40 8.64 13.97
N LEU A 230 2.31 7.84 14.53
CA LEU A 230 2.06 6.44 14.89
C LEU A 230 2.07 6.24 16.40
N ASP A 231 1.29 5.28 16.88
CA ASP A 231 1.41 4.66 18.20
C ASP A 231 1.94 3.24 18.01
N ASP A 232 3.20 3.02 18.41
CA ASP A 232 4.03 1.88 17.99
C ASP A 232 4.12 1.75 16.46
N LYS A 233 3.25 0.93 15.87
CA LYS A 233 3.18 0.65 14.42
C LYS A 233 1.82 0.99 13.80
N ALA A 234 0.88 1.42 14.65
CA ALA A 234 -0.46 1.76 14.24
C ALA A 234 -0.56 3.26 13.96
N ILE A 235 -1.32 3.65 12.95
CA ILE A 235 -1.70 5.05 12.74
C ILE A 235 -2.47 5.50 13.96
N LYS A 236 -1.96 6.55 14.61
CA LYS A 236 -2.60 7.12 15.78
C LYS A 236 -3.85 7.86 15.35
N VAL A 237 -5.00 7.43 15.88
CA VAL A 237 -6.30 8.05 15.62
C VAL A 237 -7.06 8.30 16.91
N ASN A 238 -7.93 9.30 16.90
CA ASN A 238 -8.90 9.49 17.99
C ASN A 238 -10.16 8.62 17.77
N GLN A 239 -11.18 8.77 18.63
CA GLN A 239 -12.44 8.03 18.54
C GLN A 239 -13.25 8.30 17.25
N PHE A 240 -12.96 9.39 16.55
CA PHE A 240 -13.58 9.79 15.29
C PHE A 240 -12.75 9.36 14.06
N MET A 241 -11.71 8.54 14.27
CA MET A 241 -10.79 8.06 13.23
C MET A 241 -9.95 9.18 12.59
N GLU A 242 -9.88 10.36 13.23
CA GLU A 242 -9.05 11.49 12.79
C GLU A 242 -7.58 11.22 13.15
N THR A 243 -6.68 11.51 12.21
CA THR A 243 -5.23 11.53 12.45
C THR A 243 -4.78 12.91 12.96
N ASN A 244 -3.47 13.12 13.11
CA ASN A 244 -2.91 14.45 13.37
C ASN A 244 -2.98 15.41 12.16
N LEU A 245 -3.28 14.90 10.95
CA LEU A 245 -3.33 15.68 9.72
C LEU A 245 -4.80 16.04 9.36
N PRO A 246 -5.13 17.33 9.13
CA PRO A 246 -6.50 17.75 8.83
C PRO A 246 -7.08 17.12 7.57
N GLY A 247 -8.30 16.57 7.64
CA GLY A 247 -8.92 15.89 6.50
C GLY A 247 -8.33 14.52 6.15
N VAL A 248 -7.46 13.98 7.02
CA VAL A 248 -6.90 12.63 6.90
C VAL A 248 -7.41 11.76 8.04
N TYR A 249 -7.97 10.63 7.66
CA TYR A 249 -8.53 9.63 8.55
C TYR A 249 -7.83 8.29 8.34
N ALA A 250 -7.92 7.39 9.31
CA ALA A 250 -7.45 6.01 9.15
C ALA A 250 -8.42 5.00 9.76
N ALA A 251 -8.56 3.84 9.14
CA ALA A 251 -9.53 2.82 9.54
C ALA A 251 -9.03 1.38 9.31
N GLY A 252 -9.42 0.47 10.18
CA GLY A 252 -9.08 -0.95 10.09
C GLY A 252 -7.77 -1.28 10.78
N ASP A 253 -7.07 -2.29 10.26
CA ASP A 253 -5.90 -2.85 10.94
C ASP A 253 -4.71 -1.89 10.97
N CYS A 254 -4.67 -0.91 10.05
CA CYS A 254 -3.68 0.16 10.06
C CYS A 254 -3.74 1.01 11.34
N THR A 255 -4.87 1.02 12.07
CA THR A 255 -5.04 1.75 13.33
C THR A 255 -4.77 0.85 14.56
N GLY A 256 -4.17 -0.32 14.38
CA GLY A 256 -3.80 -1.23 15.47
C GLY A 256 -4.85 -2.29 15.82
N ARG A 257 -4.56 -3.03 16.89
CA ARG A 257 -5.37 -4.18 17.34
C ARG A 257 -6.71 -3.74 17.95
N PRO A 258 -7.72 -4.62 17.98
CA PRO A 258 -7.73 -5.99 17.45
C PRO A 258 -7.93 -6.05 15.93
N PHE A 259 -7.32 -7.01 15.25
CA PHE A 259 -7.47 -7.18 13.79
C PHE A 259 -8.70 -8.01 13.48
N GLN A 260 -9.84 -7.34 13.26
CA GLN A 260 -11.16 -7.96 13.17
C GLN A 260 -12.02 -7.25 12.11
N VAL A 261 -12.75 -8.02 11.30
CA VAL A 261 -13.61 -7.48 10.23
C VAL A 261 -14.64 -6.49 10.78
N ALA A 262 -15.30 -6.84 11.90
CA ALA A 262 -16.30 -5.96 12.53
C ALA A 262 -15.71 -4.62 12.99
N LYS A 263 -14.50 -4.63 13.57
CA LYS A 263 -13.77 -3.38 13.90
C LYS A 263 -13.49 -2.59 12.63
N ALA A 264 -12.93 -3.23 11.61
CA ALA A 264 -12.55 -2.59 10.36
C ALA A 264 -13.74 -1.90 9.68
N VAL A 265 -14.87 -2.60 9.56
CA VAL A 265 -16.12 -2.06 8.99
C VAL A 265 -16.63 -0.89 9.83
N GLY A 266 -16.69 -1.02 11.17
CA GLY A 266 -17.13 0.05 12.05
C GLY A 266 -16.26 1.32 11.92
N GLN A 267 -14.94 1.15 11.93
CA GLN A 267 -14.00 2.27 11.75
C GLN A 267 -14.10 2.89 10.36
N GLY A 268 -14.27 2.09 9.30
CA GLY A 268 -14.45 2.59 7.94
C GLY A 268 -15.70 3.48 7.82
N THR A 269 -16.81 3.04 8.41
CA THR A 269 -18.04 3.84 8.50
C THR A 269 -17.78 5.15 9.25
N THR A 270 -17.16 5.11 10.43
CA THR A 270 -16.85 6.31 11.22
C THR A 270 -15.98 7.30 10.44
N ALA A 271 -14.89 6.82 9.82
CA ALA A 271 -13.97 7.65 9.04
C ALA A 271 -14.69 8.36 7.88
N ALA A 272 -15.51 7.63 7.12
CA ALA A 272 -16.25 8.21 5.99
C ALA A 272 -17.24 9.29 6.45
N LEU A 273 -17.97 9.06 7.54
CA LEU A 273 -18.92 10.05 8.06
C LEU A 273 -18.22 11.31 8.57
N GLN A 274 -17.02 11.17 9.15
CA GLN A 274 -16.23 12.32 9.60
C GLN A 274 -15.60 13.07 8.42
N ALA A 275 -15.11 12.37 7.40
CA ALA A 275 -14.66 13.00 6.15
C ALA A 275 -15.80 13.80 5.48
N VAL A 276 -17.01 13.25 5.42
CA VAL A 276 -18.20 13.97 4.93
C VAL A 276 -18.48 15.22 5.76
N SER A 277 -18.41 15.13 7.09
CA SER A 277 -18.59 16.26 8.01
C SER A 277 -17.55 17.35 7.79
N TYR A 278 -16.28 16.97 7.61
CA TYR A 278 -15.19 17.89 7.29
C TYR A 278 -15.41 18.61 5.96
N LEU A 279 -15.81 17.88 4.92
CA LEU A 279 -16.12 18.44 3.60
C LEU A 279 -17.25 19.47 3.64
N HIS A 280 -18.26 19.29 4.51
CA HIS A 280 -19.34 20.27 4.72
C HIS A 280 -18.93 21.52 5.50
N LYS A 281 -17.74 21.54 6.12
CA LYS A 281 -17.20 22.74 6.78
C LYS A 281 -16.32 23.56 5.86
N LEU A 282 -15.82 22.97 4.77
CA LEU A 282 -14.97 23.62 3.78
C LEU A 282 -15.77 24.45 2.75
N GLY A 283 -17.10 24.31 2.70
CA GLY A 283 -18.02 25.06 1.85
C GLY A 283 -19.41 25.11 2.46
#